data_AF-A0A954Q9E5-F1
#
_entry.id   AF-A0A954Q9E5-F1
#
_cell.length_a   1.000
_cell.length_b   1.000
_cell.length_c   1.000
_cell.angle_alpha   90.00
_cell.angle_beta   90.00
_cell.angle_gamma   90.00
#
_symmetry.space_group_name_H-M   'P 1'
#
loop_
_entity.id
_entity.type
_entity.pdbx_description
1 polymer ?
#
loop_
_entity_poly.entity_id
_entity_poly.type
_entity_poly.pdbx_seq_one_letter_code
_entity_poly.pdbx_strand_id
1 'polypeptide(L)'
;MSVNRQLAAIKCRRLRRLRRARRRGVMVILMLFLLVGLLAAAAFSVDVAYMQLVRTELRRATDAGARAGGEALSRTEKVDIARAAAKAAAASNTVAGQPLVLDDADIVFGNSAQGRDGKWFFTANAQPFNSVQVDGDRTAKSATGNVALFFGKAFGTDSFAPSMSAIVMQGESSKRDFAVVVDRSGSMAWDSGGRGSESRWEALLTAFGGFLSALADTKDEEEVGLVSYASSSSIDEYLTDRHNDPTETLNRLRPSGSTNIYSGIVNGTTVLTRSGRARSDAVKIMVVMTDGQHNTGPEPVVAARAAATEKIVIYTITFGDGADITRMRAVADATGGKHYHAPTAADLRAIFRKVVTDSEGLAFVK
;
A
#
# COMPACT_ATOMS: atom_id res chain seq x y z
N MET A 1 19.36 13.17 98.83
CA MET A 1 18.25 13.18 97.84
C MET A 1 18.63 13.58 96.41
N SER A 2 19.82 14.15 96.13
CA SER A 2 20.17 14.72 94.81
C SER A 2 20.60 13.70 93.74
N VAL A 3 21.32 12.64 94.12
CA VAL A 3 21.96 11.72 93.16
C VAL A 3 20.95 10.81 92.42
N ASN A 4 19.84 10.42 93.07
CA ASN A 4 18.85 9.52 92.47
C ASN A 4 18.02 10.14 91.33
N ARG A 5 17.87 11.48 91.28
CA ARG A 5 17.13 12.16 90.19
C ARG A 5 17.94 12.29 88.91
N GLN A 6 19.27 12.46 89.00
CA GLN A 6 20.15 12.53 87.82
C GLN A 6 20.31 11.19 87.10
N LEU A 7 20.38 10.08 87.85
CA LEU A 7 20.45 8.72 87.28
C LEU A 7 19.19 8.33 86.49
N ALA A 8 18.00 8.77 86.94
CA ALA A 8 16.74 8.51 86.27
C ALA A 8 16.62 9.25 84.91
N ALA A 9 17.06 10.52 84.85
CA ALA A 9 17.03 11.32 83.63
C ALA A 9 17.99 10.80 82.54
N ILE A 10 19.16 10.29 82.93
CA ILE A 10 20.15 9.70 82.02
C ILE A 10 19.65 8.35 81.46
N LYS A 11 19.05 7.49 82.30
CA LYS A 11 18.41 6.23 81.85
C LYS A 11 17.27 6.49 80.86
N CYS A 12 16.44 7.51 81.12
CA CYS A 12 15.29 7.82 80.28
C CYS A 12 15.68 8.37 78.90
N ARG A 13 16.75 9.19 78.80
CA ARG A 13 17.33 9.62 77.51
C ARG A 13 18.00 8.48 76.72
N ARG A 14 18.65 7.53 77.39
CA ARG A 14 19.33 6.38 76.74
C ARG A 14 18.35 5.38 76.16
N LEU A 15 17.23 5.11 76.85
CA LEU A 15 16.16 4.23 76.36
C LEU A 15 15.41 4.82 75.15
N ARG A 16 15.24 6.14 75.09
CA ARG A 16 14.63 6.82 73.94
C ARG A 16 15.47 6.77 72.67
N ARG A 17 16.81 6.80 72.77
CA ARG A 17 17.74 6.63 71.62
C ARG A 17 17.75 5.19 71.08
N LEU A 18 17.70 4.18 71.95
CA LEU A 18 17.68 2.77 71.53
C LEU A 18 16.38 2.36 70.82
N ARG A 19 15.24 2.99 71.15
CA ARG A 19 13.96 2.74 70.46
C ARG A 19 13.92 3.25 69.01
N ARG A 20 14.72 4.26 68.63
CA ARG A 20 14.79 4.76 67.25
C ARG A 20 15.64 3.88 66.31
N ALA A 21 16.58 3.09 66.85
CA ALA A 21 17.47 2.24 66.03
C ALA A 21 16.82 0.94 65.53
N ARG A 22 15.74 0.46 66.17
CA ARG A 22 15.18 -0.88 65.93
C ARG A 22 14.21 -0.99 64.74
N ARG A 23 13.90 0.11 64.04
CA ARG A 23 12.99 0.10 62.88
C ARG A 23 13.68 -0.04 61.51
N ARG A 24 15.01 -0.04 61.45
CA ARG A 24 15.76 -0.17 60.19
C ARG A 24 15.84 -1.61 59.66
N GLY A 25 15.86 -2.62 60.54
CA GLY A 25 15.95 -4.04 60.12
C GLY A 25 14.70 -4.54 59.39
N VAL A 26 13.50 -4.17 59.86
CA VAL A 26 12.23 -4.56 59.21
C VAL A 26 12.10 -3.93 57.83
N MET A 27 12.57 -2.69 57.65
CA MET A 27 12.55 -2.02 56.34
C MET A 27 13.46 -2.71 55.31
N VAL A 28 14.63 -3.23 55.72
CA VAL A 28 15.53 -3.97 54.82
C VAL A 28 14.89 -5.28 54.35
N ILE A 29 14.21 -6.00 55.26
CA ILE A 29 13.49 -7.23 54.91
C ILE A 29 12.35 -6.91 53.94
N LEU A 30 11.57 -5.86 54.21
CA LEU A 30 10.49 -5.42 53.32
C LEU A 30 11.02 -4.99 51.95
N MET A 31 12.14 -4.25 51.90
CA MET A 31 12.80 -3.86 50.65
C MET A 31 13.26 -5.06 49.83
N LEU A 32 13.79 -6.12 50.45
CA LEU A 32 14.18 -7.35 49.75
C LEU A 32 12.98 -8.03 49.10
N PHE A 33 11.87 -8.19 49.83
CA PHE A 33 10.64 -8.76 49.25
C PHE A 33 10.08 -7.90 48.11
N LEU A 34 10.10 -6.58 48.27
CA LEU A 34 9.60 -5.66 47.26
C LEU A 34 10.48 -5.63 46.01
N LEU A 35 11.81 -5.72 46.18
CA LEU A 35 12.77 -5.83 45.08
C LEU A 35 12.56 -7.13 44.29
N VAL A 36 12.39 -8.27 44.97
CA VAL A 36 12.09 -9.55 44.30
C VAL A 36 10.76 -9.47 43.55
N GLY A 37 9.73 -8.88 44.16
CA GLY A 37 8.44 -8.65 43.50
C GLY A 37 8.56 -7.75 42.26
N LEU A 38 9.37 -6.69 42.33
CA LEU A 38 9.60 -5.78 41.21
C LEU A 38 10.38 -6.46 40.08
N LEU A 39 11.40 -7.28 40.40
CA LEU A 39 12.14 -8.06 39.42
C LEU A 39 11.24 -9.11 38.74
N ALA A 40 10.36 -9.78 39.49
CA ALA A 40 9.39 -10.72 38.93
C ALA A 40 8.40 -10.02 37.99
N ALA A 41 7.89 -8.84 38.37
CA ALA A 41 7.02 -8.04 37.52
C ALA A 41 7.73 -7.55 36.24
N ALA A 42 9.01 -7.15 36.34
CA ALA A 42 9.82 -6.77 35.19
C ALA A 42 10.07 -7.95 34.24
N ALA A 43 10.45 -9.11 34.77
CA ALA A 43 10.65 -10.34 34.00
C ALA A 43 9.37 -10.75 33.25
N PHE A 44 8.23 -10.74 33.95
CA PHE A 44 6.92 -10.99 33.33
C PHE A 44 6.59 -9.98 32.24
N SER A 45 6.86 -8.70 32.47
CA SER A 45 6.62 -7.64 31.48
C SER A 45 7.46 -7.81 30.21
N VAL A 46 8.72 -8.23 30.35
CA VAL A 46 9.61 -8.53 29.21
C VAL A 46 9.07 -9.72 28.40
N ASP A 47 8.67 -10.81 29.06
CA ASP A 47 8.11 -11.97 28.37
C ASP A 47 6.79 -11.62 27.65
N VAL A 48 5.91 -10.83 28.28
CA VAL A 48 4.66 -10.36 27.64
C VAL A 48 4.95 -9.48 26.43
N ALA A 49 5.86 -8.51 26.55
CA ALA A 49 6.25 -7.66 25.43
C ALA A 49 6.83 -8.48 24.27
N TYR A 50 7.68 -9.47 24.59
CA TYR A 50 8.25 -10.38 23.61
C TYR A 50 7.19 -11.24 22.92
N MET A 51 6.22 -11.80 23.66
CA MET A 51 5.11 -12.55 23.07
C MET A 51 4.29 -11.71 22.08
N GLN A 52 4.05 -10.43 22.39
CA GLN A 52 3.32 -9.53 21.48
C GLN A 52 4.14 -9.16 20.24
N LEU A 53 5.46 -8.97 20.39
CA LEU A 53 6.36 -8.79 19.25
C LEU A 53 6.30 -9.99 18.31
N VAL A 54 6.47 -11.20 18.85
CA VAL A 54 6.43 -12.45 18.07
C VAL A 54 5.09 -12.65 17.37
N ARG A 55 3.95 -12.33 18.00
CA ARG A 55 2.64 -12.37 17.34
C ARG A 55 2.56 -11.41 16.15
N THR A 56 3.14 -10.22 16.31
CA THR A 56 3.14 -9.19 15.25
C THR A 56 4.05 -9.60 14.10
N GLU A 57 5.23 -10.12 14.40
CA GLU A 57 6.17 -10.65 13.41
C GLU A 57 5.58 -11.84 12.65
N LEU A 58 4.97 -12.79 13.37
CA LEU A 58 4.31 -13.94 12.78
C LEU A 58 3.20 -13.50 11.83
N ARG A 59 2.34 -12.56 12.27
CA ARG A 59 1.29 -12.01 11.41
C ARG A 59 1.85 -11.40 10.12
N ARG A 60 2.91 -10.58 10.22
CA ARG A 60 3.54 -9.97 9.03
C ARG A 60 4.10 -11.03 8.07
N ALA A 61 4.76 -12.06 8.60
CA ALA A 61 5.33 -13.14 7.80
C ALA A 61 4.24 -13.98 7.12
N THR A 62 3.17 -14.33 7.85
CA THR A 62 2.01 -15.06 7.31
C THR A 62 1.29 -14.25 6.23
N ASP A 63 1.00 -12.97 6.50
CA ASP A 63 0.32 -12.08 5.54
C ASP A 63 1.15 -11.91 4.26
N ALA A 64 2.48 -11.75 4.37
CA ALA A 64 3.38 -11.67 3.23
C ALA A 64 3.38 -12.97 2.40
N GLY A 65 3.41 -14.13 3.06
CA GLY A 65 3.30 -15.43 2.42
C GLY A 65 1.98 -15.61 1.65
N ALA A 66 0.85 -15.29 2.30
CA ALA A 66 -0.47 -15.39 1.67
C ALA A 66 -0.59 -14.47 0.45
N ARG A 67 -0.09 -13.22 0.55
CA ARG A 67 -0.12 -12.25 -0.54
C ARG A 67 0.71 -12.71 -1.75
N ALA A 68 1.95 -13.12 -1.52
CA ALA A 68 2.83 -13.61 -2.59
C ALA A 68 2.28 -14.88 -3.25
N GLY A 69 1.67 -15.79 -2.47
CA GLY A 69 1.00 -16.97 -2.99
C GLY A 69 -0.20 -16.63 -3.86
N GLY A 70 -1.08 -15.76 -3.38
CA GLY A 70 -2.26 -15.29 -4.11
C GLY A 70 -1.89 -14.57 -5.43
N GLU A 71 -0.84 -13.75 -5.41
CA GLU A 71 -0.33 -13.05 -6.60
C GLU A 71 0.23 -14.03 -7.64
N ALA A 72 1.09 -14.96 -7.22
CA ALA A 72 1.67 -15.95 -8.12
C ALA A 72 0.61 -16.90 -8.70
N LEU A 73 -0.41 -17.26 -7.91
CA LEU A 73 -1.58 -17.99 -8.40
C LEU A 73 -2.35 -17.16 -9.45
N SER A 74 -2.53 -15.86 -9.24
CA SER A 74 -3.22 -14.96 -10.18
C SER A 74 -2.51 -14.86 -11.53
N ARG A 75 -1.18 -14.73 -11.51
CA ARG A 75 -0.36 -14.58 -12.72
C ARG A 75 -0.19 -15.86 -13.51
N THR A 76 0.03 -16.98 -12.81
CA THR A 76 0.48 -18.22 -13.48
C THR A 76 -0.58 -19.30 -13.53
N GLU A 77 -1.64 -19.18 -12.73
CA GLU A 77 -2.70 -20.20 -12.56
C GLU A 77 -2.14 -21.58 -12.13
N LYS A 78 -0.88 -21.62 -11.67
CA LYS A 78 -0.17 -22.82 -11.24
C LYS A 78 0.06 -22.82 -9.73
N VAL A 79 -0.48 -23.85 -9.08
CA VAL A 79 -0.42 -24.06 -7.63
C VAL A 79 1.02 -24.21 -7.14
N ASP A 80 1.89 -24.89 -7.90
CA ASP A 80 3.28 -25.13 -7.48
C ASP A 80 4.11 -23.84 -7.42
N ILE A 81 3.92 -22.94 -8.40
CA ILE A 81 4.60 -21.64 -8.43
C ILE A 81 4.06 -20.75 -7.31
N ALA A 82 2.75 -20.77 -7.08
CA ALA A 82 2.12 -20.04 -5.99
C ALA A 82 2.63 -20.48 -4.61
N ARG A 83 2.76 -21.79 -4.40
CA ARG A 83 3.29 -22.39 -3.18
C ARG A 83 4.74 -21.99 -2.94
N ALA A 84 5.58 -22.06 -3.98
CA ALA A 84 6.98 -21.63 -3.89
C ALA A 84 7.11 -20.13 -3.56
N ALA A 85 6.30 -19.28 -4.18
CA ALA A 85 6.26 -17.85 -3.91
C ALA A 85 5.85 -17.53 -2.46
N ALA A 86 4.80 -18.20 -1.95
CA ALA A 86 4.37 -18.06 -0.57
C ALA A 86 5.48 -18.42 0.43
N LYS A 87 6.17 -19.55 0.21
CA LYS A 87 7.31 -19.97 1.05
C LYS A 87 8.46 -18.97 1.02
N ALA A 88 8.82 -18.47 -0.16
CA ALA A 88 9.91 -17.50 -0.31
C ALA A 88 9.61 -16.18 0.42
N ALA A 89 8.38 -15.68 0.31
CA ALA A 89 7.95 -14.45 0.98
C ALA A 89 7.87 -14.60 2.50
N ALA A 90 7.35 -15.73 2.99
CA ALA A 90 7.34 -16.03 4.43
C ALA A 90 8.76 -16.13 4.99
N ALA A 91 9.67 -16.83 4.31
CA ALA A 91 11.06 -16.99 4.74
C ALA A 91 11.87 -15.67 4.70
N SER A 92 11.44 -14.69 3.91
CA SER A 92 12.07 -13.36 3.89
C SER A 92 11.76 -12.54 5.15
N ASN A 93 10.77 -12.96 5.95
CA ASN A 93 10.39 -12.33 7.20
C ASN A 93 10.85 -13.17 8.39
N THR A 94 11.37 -12.50 9.42
CA THR A 94 11.82 -13.15 10.65
C THR A 94 10.75 -13.10 11.73
N VAL A 95 10.59 -14.19 12.46
CA VAL A 95 9.74 -14.32 13.65
C VAL A 95 10.64 -14.80 14.80
N ALA A 96 10.73 -14.05 15.89
CA ALA A 96 11.67 -14.32 16.99
C ALA A 96 13.12 -14.48 16.50
N GLY A 97 13.53 -13.69 15.50
CA GLY A 97 14.88 -13.71 14.93
C GLY A 97 15.20 -14.90 14.01
N GLN A 98 14.22 -15.74 13.66
CA GLN A 98 14.37 -16.85 12.71
C GLN A 98 13.42 -16.71 11.52
N PRO A 99 13.81 -17.10 10.29
CA PRO A 99 12.90 -17.13 9.14
C PRO A 99 11.64 -17.96 9.41
N LEU A 100 10.47 -17.53 8.92
CA LEU A 100 9.28 -18.37 8.95
C LEU A 100 9.34 -19.40 7.82
N VAL A 101 9.64 -20.65 8.17
CA VAL A 101 9.61 -21.78 7.22
C VAL A 101 8.23 -22.44 7.25
N LEU A 102 7.60 -22.52 6.07
CA LEU A 102 6.28 -23.13 5.87
C LEU A 102 6.39 -24.48 5.15
N ASP A 103 5.62 -25.45 5.62
CA ASP A 103 5.43 -26.74 4.95
C ASP A 103 4.37 -26.66 3.85
N ASP A 104 4.25 -27.71 3.05
CA ASP A 104 3.20 -27.77 2.02
C ASP A 104 1.80 -27.86 2.66
N ALA A 105 1.68 -28.46 3.84
CA ALA A 105 0.42 -28.55 4.55
C ALA A 105 -0.10 -27.18 5.03
N ASP A 106 0.81 -26.23 5.28
CA ASP A 106 0.51 -24.90 5.78
C ASP A 106 -0.06 -23.96 4.70
N ILE A 107 -0.02 -24.39 3.43
CA ILE A 107 -0.50 -23.60 2.29
C ILE A 107 -1.64 -24.37 1.60
N VAL A 108 -2.85 -23.88 1.83
CA VAL A 108 -4.09 -24.48 1.36
C VAL A 108 -4.72 -23.61 0.27
N PHE A 109 -4.95 -24.20 -0.90
CA PHE A 109 -5.60 -23.53 -2.02
C PHE A 109 -7.10 -23.83 -1.98
N GLY A 110 -7.94 -22.88 -2.38
CA GLY A 110 -9.38 -23.06 -2.31
C GLY A 110 -10.16 -22.03 -3.10
N ASN A 111 -11.46 -21.97 -2.81
CA ASN A 111 -12.37 -21.00 -3.36
C ASN A 111 -12.96 -20.10 -2.26
N SER A 112 -12.72 -18.80 -2.34
CA SER A 112 -13.38 -17.77 -1.53
C SER A 112 -14.54 -17.17 -2.31
N ALA A 113 -15.73 -17.19 -1.71
CA ALA A 113 -16.94 -16.58 -2.27
C ALA A 113 -17.67 -15.74 -1.23
N GLN A 114 -18.35 -14.69 -1.68
CA GLN A 114 -19.16 -13.82 -0.81
C GLN A 114 -20.55 -14.43 -0.60
N GLY A 115 -20.96 -14.59 0.65
CA GLY A 115 -22.31 -15.00 1.02
C GLY A 115 -23.33 -13.86 0.86
N ARG A 116 -24.62 -14.21 0.96
CA ARG A 116 -25.74 -13.25 0.82
C ARG A 116 -25.76 -12.17 1.90
N ASP A 117 -25.01 -12.37 2.99
CA ASP A 117 -24.81 -11.44 4.10
C ASP A 117 -23.59 -10.53 3.91
N GLY A 118 -22.93 -10.58 2.75
CA GLY A 118 -21.74 -9.79 2.44
C GLY A 118 -20.44 -10.31 3.07
N LYS A 119 -20.48 -11.41 3.81
CA LYS A 119 -19.30 -12.05 4.41
C LYS A 119 -18.61 -12.96 3.41
N TRP A 120 -17.29 -13.00 3.47
CA TRP A 120 -16.48 -13.90 2.65
C TRP A 120 -16.28 -15.24 3.35
N PHE A 121 -16.44 -16.33 2.59
CA PHE A 121 -16.26 -17.69 3.06
C PHE A 121 -15.22 -18.40 2.20
N PHE A 122 -14.17 -18.93 2.84
CA PHE A 122 -13.16 -19.75 2.20
C PHE A 122 -13.55 -21.22 2.25
N THR A 123 -13.48 -21.89 1.11
CA THR A 123 -13.70 -23.33 0.98
C THR A 123 -12.40 -23.98 0.49
N ALA A 124 -11.72 -24.70 1.38
CA ALA A 124 -10.49 -25.40 1.06
C ALA A 124 -10.69 -26.44 -0.06
N ASN A 125 -9.72 -26.53 -0.97
CA ASN A 125 -9.68 -27.44 -2.12
C ASN A 125 -10.84 -27.34 -3.11
N ALA A 126 -11.68 -26.31 -3.02
CA ALA A 126 -12.74 -26.04 -3.99
C ALA A 126 -12.16 -25.41 -5.26
N GLN A 127 -12.55 -25.94 -6.42
CA GLN A 127 -12.20 -25.39 -7.73
C GLN A 127 -13.34 -24.52 -8.29
N PRO A 128 -13.04 -23.49 -9.11
CA PRO A 128 -11.69 -23.03 -9.47
C PRO A 128 -10.95 -22.43 -8.26
N PHE A 129 -9.63 -22.65 -8.20
CA PHE A 129 -8.81 -22.06 -7.14
C PHE A 129 -8.76 -20.56 -7.35
N ASN A 130 -9.41 -19.81 -6.46
CA ASN A 130 -9.40 -18.36 -6.48
C ASN A 130 -8.89 -17.78 -5.15
N SER A 131 -8.32 -18.58 -4.26
CA SER A 131 -7.76 -18.10 -3.01
C SER A 131 -6.70 -19.05 -2.42
N VAL A 132 -5.85 -18.47 -1.59
CA VAL A 132 -4.76 -19.14 -0.88
C VAL A 132 -4.87 -18.80 0.60
N GLN A 133 -4.94 -19.81 1.45
CA GLN A 133 -4.76 -19.72 2.89
C GLN A 133 -3.33 -20.12 3.24
N VAL A 134 -2.66 -19.30 4.05
CA VAL A 134 -1.35 -19.60 4.63
C VAL A 134 -1.48 -19.59 6.14
N ASP A 135 -1.06 -20.69 6.76
CA ASP A 135 -1.04 -20.89 8.20
C ASP A 135 0.41 -20.80 8.70
N GLY A 136 0.75 -19.66 9.30
CA GLY A 136 2.05 -19.46 9.92
C GLY A 136 2.04 -19.97 11.35
N ASP A 137 2.74 -21.08 11.57
CA ASP A 137 2.81 -21.74 12.87
C ASP A 137 4.21 -21.66 13.49
N ARG A 138 4.24 -21.37 14.80
CA ARG A 138 5.42 -21.51 15.67
C ARG A 138 5.12 -22.47 16.81
N THR A 139 4.50 -23.59 16.48
CA THR A 139 4.18 -24.67 17.43
C THR A 139 5.29 -25.73 17.45
N ALA A 140 5.25 -26.65 18.41
CA ALA A 140 6.21 -27.76 18.47
C ALA A 140 6.17 -28.69 17.24
N LYS A 141 5.09 -28.63 16.44
CA LYS A 141 4.92 -29.40 15.20
C LYS A 141 5.33 -28.62 13.95
N SER A 142 5.56 -27.31 14.06
CA SER A 142 5.99 -26.47 12.94
C SER A 142 7.45 -26.74 12.58
N ALA A 143 7.82 -26.52 11.32
CA ALA A 143 9.19 -26.69 10.82
C ALA A 143 10.26 -25.89 11.62
N THR A 144 9.88 -24.75 12.22
CA THR A 144 10.79 -23.86 12.96
C THR A 144 10.65 -23.99 14.49
N GLY A 145 9.71 -24.80 14.97
CA GLY A 145 9.50 -25.05 16.40
C GLY A 145 8.93 -23.87 17.20
N ASN A 146 8.78 -24.10 18.51
CA ASN A 146 8.25 -23.12 19.47
C ASN A 146 9.25 -22.00 19.80
N VAL A 147 8.74 -20.90 20.35
CA VAL A 147 9.56 -19.76 20.77
C VAL A 147 9.91 -19.90 22.24
N ALA A 148 11.19 -19.91 22.59
CA ALA A 148 11.62 -19.89 23.99
C ALA A 148 11.37 -18.51 24.65
N LEU A 149 10.84 -18.50 25.87
CA LEU A 149 10.69 -17.27 26.67
C LEU A 149 11.94 -17.00 27.50
N PHE A 150 12.20 -15.74 27.85
CA PHE A 150 13.40 -15.35 28.59
C PHE A 150 13.32 -15.77 30.06
N PHE A 151 12.17 -15.57 30.70
CA PHE A 151 11.94 -15.87 32.11
C PHE A 151 10.81 -16.89 32.33
N GLY A 152 10.32 -17.51 31.26
CA GLY A 152 9.22 -18.48 31.29
C GLY A 152 9.39 -19.61 32.30
N LYS A 153 10.63 -20.08 32.51
CA LYS A 153 10.98 -21.10 33.53
C LYS A 153 10.65 -20.68 34.96
N ALA A 154 10.73 -19.39 35.27
CA ALA A 154 10.38 -18.88 36.59
C ALA A 154 8.86 -18.92 36.85
N PHE A 155 8.05 -19.05 35.79
CA PHE A 155 6.59 -19.03 35.82
C PHE A 155 5.94 -20.32 35.31
N GLY A 156 6.74 -21.35 34.98
CA GLY A 156 6.26 -22.66 34.53
C GLY A 156 5.83 -22.75 33.07
N THR A 157 6.19 -21.77 32.23
CA THR A 157 5.88 -21.75 30.79
C THR A 157 7.13 -21.47 29.98
N ASP A 158 7.88 -22.50 29.62
CA ASP A 158 9.21 -22.35 28.99
C ASP A 158 9.15 -21.86 27.53
N SER A 159 7.97 -22.00 26.90
CA SER A 159 7.80 -21.69 25.49
C SER A 159 6.45 -21.08 25.16
N PHE A 160 6.44 -20.29 24.10
CA PHE A 160 5.27 -19.67 23.49
C PHE A 160 5.06 -20.25 22.08
N ALA A 161 3.83 -20.65 21.78
CA ALA A 161 3.47 -21.33 20.55
C ALA A 161 2.31 -20.62 19.82
N PRO A 162 2.56 -19.48 19.14
CA PRO A 162 1.55 -18.78 18.37
C PRO A 162 1.30 -19.45 17.01
N SER A 163 0.05 -19.35 16.54
CA SER A 163 -0.41 -19.74 15.20
C SER A 163 -1.20 -18.59 14.61
N MET A 164 -1.01 -18.29 13.32
CA MET A 164 -1.74 -17.24 12.60
C MET A 164 -2.13 -17.74 11.22
N SER A 165 -3.37 -17.47 10.81
CA SER A 165 -3.87 -17.80 9.48
C SER A 165 -4.18 -16.52 8.69
N ALA A 166 -3.79 -16.49 7.43
CA ALA A 166 -4.11 -15.41 6.50
C ALA A 166 -4.67 -15.99 5.20
N ILE A 167 -5.76 -15.43 4.71
CA ILE A 167 -6.42 -15.86 3.47
C ILE A 167 -6.40 -14.70 2.48
N VAL A 168 -5.90 -14.96 1.28
CA VAL A 168 -5.86 -14.00 0.18
C VAL A 168 -6.63 -14.58 -1.00
N MET A 169 -7.55 -13.80 -1.57
CA MET A 169 -8.19 -14.15 -2.83
C MET A 169 -7.23 -13.87 -3.98
N GLN A 170 -7.09 -14.82 -4.90
CA GLN A 170 -6.49 -14.64 -6.23
C GLN A 170 -7.15 -13.43 -6.88
N GLY A 171 -6.34 -12.42 -7.19
CA GLY A 171 -6.86 -11.11 -7.52
C GLY A 171 -7.33 -10.37 -6.26
N GLU A 172 -6.40 -10.00 -5.39
CA GLU A 172 -6.39 -8.62 -4.89
C GLU A 172 -6.26 -7.74 -6.15
N SER A 173 -7.36 -7.66 -6.89
CA SER A 173 -7.52 -6.94 -8.14
C SER A 173 -7.15 -5.53 -7.75
N SER A 174 -6.03 -5.08 -8.27
CA SER A 174 -5.50 -3.79 -7.90
C SER A 174 -6.47 -2.77 -8.44
N LYS A 175 -7.39 -2.31 -7.60
CA LYS A 175 -8.37 -1.31 -8.01
C LYS A 175 -7.59 -0.09 -8.48
N ARG A 176 -7.69 0.23 -9.75
CA ARG A 176 -7.03 1.41 -10.34
C ARG A 176 -8.07 2.34 -10.89
N ASP A 177 -7.98 3.59 -10.49
CA ASP A 177 -8.80 4.66 -11.05
C ASP A 177 -7.90 5.50 -11.95
N PHE A 178 -8.21 5.55 -13.24
CA PHE A 178 -7.48 6.34 -14.24
C PHE A 178 -8.26 7.60 -14.58
N ALA A 179 -7.60 8.76 -14.51
CA ALA A 179 -8.08 9.97 -15.17
C ALA A 179 -7.17 10.29 -16.35
N VAL A 180 -7.71 10.15 -17.56
CA VAL A 180 -6.99 10.49 -18.79
C VAL A 180 -7.30 11.93 -19.14
N VAL A 181 -6.27 12.77 -19.08
CA VAL A 181 -6.32 14.21 -19.27
C VAL A 181 -5.70 14.54 -20.63
N VAL A 182 -6.54 14.86 -21.60
CA VAL A 182 -6.15 15.04 -23.01
C VAL A 182 -6.13 16.51 -23.42
N ASP A 183 -5.09 16.88 -24.16
CA ASP A 183 -4.96 18.19 -24.80
C ASP A 183 -5.85 18.25 -26.04
N ARG A 184 -6.71 19.27 -26.11
CA ARG A 184 -7.54 19.59 -27.28
C ARG A 184 -7.25 21.00 -27.78
N SER A 185 -6.04 21.51 -27.59
CA SER A 185 -5.60 22.80 -28.13
C SER A 185 -5.50 22.78 -29.66
N GLY A 186 -5.41 23.96 -30.28
CA GLY A 186 -5.40 24.08 -31.75
C GLY A 186 -4.25 23.35 -32.45
N SER A 187 -3.11 23.12 -31.77
CA SER A 187 -1.97 22.36 -32.33
C SER A 187 -2.29 20.90 -32.58
N MET A 188 -3.26 20.33 -31.85
CA MET A 188 -3.68 18.94 -32.03
C MET A 188 -4.37 18.70 -33.37
N ALA A 189 -4.83 19.75 -34.07
CA ALA A 189 -5.35 19.64 -35.43
C ALA A 189 -4.24 19.51 -36.50
N TRP A 190 -2.96 19.67 -36.13
CA TRP A 190 -1.86 19.64 -37.09
C TRP A 190 -1.43 18.22 -37.40
N ASP A 191 -0.77 18.07 -38.54
CA ASP A 191 -0.21 16.80 -38.99
C ASP A 191 0.86 16.28 -37.98
N SER A 192 0.79 14.99 -37.67
CA SER A 192 1.65 14.35 -36.67
C SER A 192 3.08 14.04 -37.16
N GLY A 193 3.31 13.97 -38.47
CA GLY A 193 4.58 13.55 -39.08
C GLY A 193 4.91 14.21 -40.42
N GLY A 194 4.29 15.36 -40.72
CA GLY A 194 4.46 16.10 -41.97
C GLY A 194 3.24 16.06 -42.89
N ARG A 195 3.26 16.85 -43.97
CA ARG A 195 2.09 17.10 -44.82
C ARG A 195 1.46 15.80 -45.33
N GLY A 196 0.22 15.53 -44.91
CA GLY A 196 -0.56 14.34 -45.33
C GLY A 196 -0.46 13.13 -44.40
N SER A 197 0.21 13.23 -43.25
CA SER A 197 0.10 12.25 -42.15
C SER A 197 -1.22 12.42 -41.39
N GLU A 198 -1.62 11.42 -40.59
CA GLU A 198 -2.74 11.58 -39.64
C GLU A 198 -2.54 12.81 -38.73
N SER A 199 -3.64 13.48 -38.40
CA SER A 199 -3.58 14.61 -37.45
C SER A 199 -3.15 14.11 -36.07
N ARG A 200 -2.57 15.00 -35.25
CA ARG A 200 -2.18 14.64 -33.89
C ARG A 200 -3.37 14.19 -33.04
N TRP A 201 -4.54 14.75 -33.32
CA TRP A 201 -5.81 14.36 -32.73
C TRP A 201 -6.24 12.94 -33.13
N GLU A 202 -6.15 12.57 -34.42
CA GLU A 202 -6.45 11.21 -34.88
C GLU A 202 -5.47 10.18 -34.30
N ALA A 203 -4.19 10.54 -34.19
CA ALA A 203 -3.19 9.72 -33.53
C ALA A 203 -3.54 9.48 -32.05
N LEU A 204 -4.00 10.52 -31.34
CA LEU A 204 -4.46 10.42 -29.96
C LEU A 204 -5.68 9.50 -29.84
N LEU A 205 -6.69 9.67 -30.71
CA LEU A 205 -7.88 8.81 -30.72
C LEU A 205 -7.51 7.33 -30.85
N THR A 206 -6.62 7.02 -31.79
CA THR A 206 -6.15 5.65 -32.02
C THR A 206 -5.34 5.12 -30.83
N ALA A 207 -4.49 5.95 -30.23
CA ALA A 207 -3.70 5.57 -29.06
C ALA A 207 -4.54 5.35 -27.81
N PHE A 208 -5.59 6.14 -27.62
CA PHE A 208 -6.54 5.99 -26.52
C PHE A 208 -7.36 4.69 -26.65
N GLY A 209 -7.80 4.33 -27.86
CA GLY A 209 -8.42 3.02 -28.08
C GLY A 209 -7.47 1.85 -27.74
N GLY A 210 -6.19 1.98 -28.09
CA GLY A 210 -5.16 1.00 -27.70
C GLY A 210 -4.90 0.94 -26.18
N PHE A 211 -5.02 2.07 -25.48
CA PHE A 211 -4.97 2.14 -24.02
C PHE A 211 -6.13 1.38 -23.39
N LEU A 212 -7.37 1.65 -23.83
CA LEU A 212 -8.56 0.95 -23.33
C LEU A 212 -8.50 -0.56 -23.62
N SER A 213 -7.98 -0.96 -24.79
CA SER A 213 -7.74 -2.38 -25.09
C SER A 213 -6.70 -3.01 -24.17
N ALA A 214 -5.65 -2.29 -23.80
CA ALA A 214 -4.64 -2.81 -22.88
C ALA A 214 -5.16 -2.94 -21.45
N LEU A 215 -5.94 -1.96 -20.98
CA LEU A 215 -6.69 -2.06 -19.72
C LEU A 215 -7.64 -3.26 -19.75
N ALA A 216 -8.28 -3.48 -20.90
CA ALA A 216 -9.18 -4.58 -21.10
C ALA A 216 -8.49 -5.96 -20.96
N ASP A 217 -7.21 -6.08 -21.32
CA ASP A 217 -6.48 -7.33 -21.17
C ASP A 217 -6.01 -7.58 -19.73
N THR A 218 -6.11 -6.58 -18.84
CA THR A 218 -5.76 -6.76 -17.42
C THR A 218 -6.87 -7.49 -16.65
N LYS A 219 -6.46 -8.18 -15.57
CA LYS A 219 -7.37 -8.82 -14.60
C LYS A 219 -7.81 -7.85 -13.48
N ASP A 220 -7.48 -6.56 -13.60
CA ASP A 220 -7.69 -5.57 -12.56
C ASP A 220 -9.05 -4.86 -12.70
N GLU A 221 -9.63 -4.46 -11.56
CA GLU A 221 -10.84 -3.64 -11.53
C GLU A 221 -10.47 -2.19 -11.82
N GLU A 222 -10.59 -1.79 -13.08
CA GLU A 222 -10.16 -0.47 -13.54
C GLU A 222 -11.37 0.40 -13.87
N GLU A 223 -11.35 1.64 -13.36
CA GLU A 223 -12.30 2.67 -13.76
C GLU A 223 -11.56 3.78 -14.50
N VAL A 224 -12.15 4.28 -15.57
CA VAL A 224 -11.53 5.31 -16.42
C VAL A 224 -12.45 6.53 -16.45
N GLY A 225 -11.87 7.72 -16.31
CA GLY A 225 -12.54 8.99 -16.55
C GLY A 225 -11.77 9.80 -17.59
N LEU A 226 -12.48 10.69 -18.29
CA LEU A 226 -11.95 11.49 -19.37
C LEU A 226 -12.09 12.98 -19.06
N VAL A 227 -10.98 13.70 -19.19
CA VAL A 227 -10.91 15.16 -19.03
C VAL A 227 -10.20 15.74 -20.24
N SER A 228 -10.82 16.70 -20.92
CA SER A 228 -10.17 17.46 -21.98
C SER A 228 -9.86 18.89 -21.53
N TYR A 229 -8.79 19.46 -22.07
CA TYR A 229 -8.45 20.85 -21.82
C TYR A 229 -7.92 21.58 -23.07
N ALA A 230 -8.25 22.87 -23.14
CA ALA A 230 -7.65 23.82 -24.06
C ALA A 230 -7.42 25.14 -23.31
N SER A 231 -8.12 26.22 -23.65
CA SER A 231 -8.13 27.46 -22.85
C SER A 231 -8.75 27.25 -21.47
N SER A 232 -9.71 26.34 -21.38
CA SER A 232 -10.34 25.83 -20.16
C SER A 232 -10.42 24.31 -20.21
N SER A 233 -10.63 23.67 -19.05
CA SER A 233 -10.82 22.23 -18.93
C SER A 233 -12.27 21.85 -18.69
N SER A 234 -12.66 20.68 -19.19
CA SER A 234 -13.99 20.07 -19.01
C SER A 234 -13.82 18.64 -18.52
N ILE A 235 -14.68 18.21 -17.59
CA ILE A 235 -14.82 16.79 -17.26
C ILE A 235 -15.82 16.23 -18.27
N ASP A 236 -15.31 15.46 -19.23
CA ASP A 236 -16.11 14.90 -20.31
C ASP A 236 -16.78 13.60 -19.87
N GLU A 237 -16.09 12.83 -19.02
CA GLU A 237 -16.62 11.60 -18.42
C GLU A 237 -16.07 11.43 -17.00
N TYR A 238 -16.96 11.20 -16.03
CA TYR A 238 -16.56 10.75 -14.70
C TYR A 238 -16.11 9.29 -14.75
N LEU A 239 -15.49 8.80 -13.67
CA LEU A 239 -15.09 7.40 -13.57
C LEU A 239 -16.27 6.48 -13.94
N THR A 240 -16.04 5.67 -14.96
CA THR A 240 -16.98 4.66 -15.43
C THR A 240 -16.31 3.29 -15.43
N ASP A 241 -17.12 2.25 -15.33
CA ASP A 241 -16.66 0.89 -15.59
C ASP A 241 -16.46 0.65 -17.10
N ARG A 242 -15.88 -0.50 -17.38
CA ARG A 242 -15.49 -0.99 -18.71
C ARG A 242 -16.61 -1.06 -19.75
N HIS A 243 -17.88 -0.93 -19.38
CA HIS A 243 -19.00 -1.02 -20.32
C HIS A 243 -19.36 0.31 -20.98
N ASN A 244 -18.78 1.43 -20.53
CA ASN A 244 -18.94 2.73 -21.16
C ASN A 244 -17.62 3.13 -21.80
N ASP A 245 -17.58 3.14 -23.13
CA ASP A 245 -16.38 3.46 -23.89
C ASP A 245 -16.27 5.00 -24.08
N PRO A 246 -15.34 5.69 -23.40
CA PRO A 246 -15.14 7.13 -23.54
C PRO A 246 -14.69 7.55 -24.96
N THR A 247 -14.39 6.60 -25.84
CA THR A 247 -14.01 6.85 -27.23
C THR A 247 -15.10 7.60 -28.00
N GLU A 248 -16.38 7.34 -27.74
CA GLU A 248 -17.47 8.10 -28.38
C GLU A 248 -17.47 9.58 -27.96
N THR A 249 -17.26 9.84 -26.67
CA THR A 249 -17.18 11.20 -26.12
C THR A 249 -15.99 11.93 -26.71
N LEU A 250 -14.83 11.28 -26.74
CA LEU A 250 -13.59 11.83 -27.29
C LEU A 250 -13.72 12.14 -28.78
N ASN A 251 -14.34 11.28 -29.59
CA ASN A 251 -14.58 11.49 -31.02
C ASN A 251 -15.44 12.74 -31.34
N ARG A 252 -16.25 13.20 -30.39
CA ARG A 252 -17.09 14.40 -30.55
C ARG A 252 -16.34 15.70 -30.25
N LEU A 253 -15.21 15.63 -29.55
CA LEU A 253 -14.40 16.80 -29.23
C LEU A 253 -13.66 17.31 -30.47
N ARG A 254 -13.37 18.62 -30.48
CA ARG A 254 -12.68 19.29 -31.57
C ARG A 254 -11.50 20.11 -31.03
N PRO A 255 -10.28 19.88 -31.56
CA PRO A 255 -9.12 20.70 -31.24
C PRO A 255 -9.36 22.19 -31.49
N SER A 256 -9.23 23.02 -30.46
CA SER A 256 -9.31 24.48 -30.57
C SER A 256 -8.84 25.17 -29.29
N GLY A 257 -8.35 26.40 -29.41
CA GLY A 257 -7.96 27.24 -28.27
C GLY A 257 -6.51 27.05 -27.80
N SER A 258 -6.23 27.57 -26.61
CA SER A 258 -4.92 27.61 -25.95
C SER A 258 -4.60 26.31 -25.19
N THR A 259 -3.51 26.26 -24.43
CA THR A 259 -3.03 25.06 -23.72
C THR A 259 -2.92 25.32 -22.21
N ASN A 260 -3.96 24.96 -21.46
CA ASN A 260 -4.06 25.15 -19.99
C ASN A 260 -3.97 23.83 -19.22
N ILE A 261 -2.76 23.25 -19.20
CA ILE A 261 -2.44 21.99 -18.50
C ILE A 261 -2.84 22.01 -17.02
N TYR A 262 -2.67 23.13 -16.32
CA TYR A 262 -3.05 23.27 -14.91
C TYR A 262 -4.52 22.93 -14.68
N SER A 263 -5.43 23.49 -15.48
CA SER A 263 -6.86 23.23 -15.36
C SER A 263 -7.22 21.76 -15.63
N GLY A 264 -6.54 21.13 -16.59
CA GLY A 264 -6.66 19.70 -16.87
C GLY A 264 -6.32 18.84 -15.64
N ILE A 265 -5.20 19.13 -14.97
CA ILE A 265 -4.78 18.38 -13.76
C ILE A 265 -5.77 18.58 -12.61
N VAL A 266 -6.31 19.80 -12.43
CA VAL A 266 -7.31 20.08 -11.39
C VAL A 266 -8.61 19.29 -11.63
N ASN A 267 -9.10 19.25 -12.86
CA ASN A 267 -10.29 18.46 -13.20
C ASN A 267 -10.00 16.95 -13.11
N GLY A 268 -8.83 16.48 -13.55
CA GLY A 268 -8.41 15.10 -13.38
C GLY A 268 -8.37 14.68 -11.90
N THR A 269 -7.87 15.56 -11.03
CA THR A 269 -7.89 15.35 -9.57
C THR A 269 -9.32 15.23 -9.05
N THR A 270 -10.23 16.06 -9.55
CA THR A 270 -11.66 16.02 -9.20
C THR A 270 -12.31 14.70 -9.61
N VAL A 271 -12.02 14.19 -10.81
CA VAL A 271 -12.51 12.88 -11.28
C VAL A 271 -12.07 11.75 -10.36
N LEU A 272 -10.80 11.76 -9.92
CA LEU A 272 -10.21 10.72 -9.08
C LEU A 272 -10.57 10.79 -7.59
N THR A 273 -11.10 11.92 -7.12
CA THR A 273 -11.35 12.14 -5.68
C THR A 273 -12.81 12.45 -5.34
N ARG A 274 -13.59 12.96 -6.30
CA ARG A 274 -14.95 13.48 -6.06
C ARG A 274 -16.00 12.89 -6.99
N SER A 275 -15.66 11.94 -7.86
CA SER A 275 -16.67 11.19 -8.61
C SER A 275 -17.43 10.24 -7.66
N GLY A 276 -18.71 9.96 -7.96
CA GLY A 276 -19.52 9.05 -7.15
C GLY A 276 -19.00 7.60 -7.13
N ARG A 277 -18.09 7.27 -8.06
CA ARG A 277 -17.42 5.98 -8.12
C ARG A 277 -15.97 6.00 -7.63
N ALA A 278 -15.40 7.17 -7.25
CA ALA A 278 -14.02 7.24 -6.76
C ALA A 278 -13.81 6.30 -5.56
N ARG A 279 -12.86 5.37 -5.71
CA ARG A 279 -12.62 4.30 -4.73
C ARG A 279 -11.51 4.71 -3.78
N SER A 280 -11.75 4.61 -2.48
CA SER A 280 -10.78 5.03 -1.46
C SER A 280 -9.60 4.06 -1.32
N ASP A 281 -9.84 2.78 -1.64
CA ASP A 281 -8.86 1.69 -1.65
C ASP A 281 -8.07 1.62 -2.97
N ALA A 282 -8.56 2.22 -4.06
CA ALA A 282 -7.90 2.23 -5.36
C ALA A 282 -6.58 3.02 -5.39
N VAL A 283 -5.69 2.63 -6.30
CA VAL A 283 -4.55 3.44 -6.74
C VAL A 283 -5.06 4.45 -7.75
N LYS A 284 -4.79 5.73 -7.50
CA LYS A 284 -5.25 6.84 -8.33
C LYS A 284 -4.15 7.24 -9.29
N ILE A 285 -4.41 7.09 -10.59
CA ILE A 285 -3.44 7.35 -11.64
C ILE A 285 -4.03 8.40 -12.58
N MET A 286 -3.24 9.42 -12.88
CA MET A 286 -3.60 10.42 -13.88
C MET A 286 -2.63 10.33 -15.05
N VAL A 287 -3.15 10.29 -16.26
CA VAL A 287 -2.35 10.30 -17.48
C VAL A 287 -2.58 11.64 -18.17
N VAL A 288 -1.59 12.51 -18.16
CA VAL A 288 -1.69 13.86 -18.75
C VAL A 288 -0.92 13.90 -20.05
N MET A 289 -1.60 14.22 -21.14
CA MET A 289 -1.00 14.34 -22.47
C MET A 289 -0.97 15.80 -22.93
N THR A 290 0.07 16.20 -23.67
CA THR A 290 0.14 17.48 -24.41
C THR A 290 0.99 17.35 -25.69
N ASP A 291 0.64 18.10 -26.73
CA ASP A 291 1.44 18.22 -27.97
C ASP A 291 2.12 19.60 -28.12
N GLY A 292 1.98 20.45 -27.10
CA GLY A 292 2.34 21.86 -27.16
C GLY A 292 2.90 22.41 -25.86
N GLN A 293 2.93 23.73 -25.78
CA GLN A 293 3.49 24.46 -24.65
C GLN A 293 2.37 25.07 -23.82
N HIS A 294 2.43 24.89 -22.51
CA HIS A 294 1.55 25.58 -21.58
C HIS A 294 1.70 27.09 -21.75
N ASN A 295 0.58 27.77 -22.03
CA ASN A 295 0.57 29.18 -22.42
C ASN A 295 -0.55 29.99 -21.76
N THR A 296 -1.36 29.38 -20.88
CA THR A 296 -2.45 30.04 -20.17
C THR A 296 -2.74 29.33 -18.84
N GLY A 297 -2.95 30.12 -17.79
CA GLY A 297 -3.24 29.62 -16.45
C GLY A 297 -2.01 29.58 -15.53
N PRO A 298 -2.16 29.10 -14.28
CA PRO A 298 -1.05 28.89 -13.36
C PRO A 298 -0.12 27.76 -13.78
N GLU A 299 1.07 27.68 -13.17
CA GLU A 299 2.03 26.63 -13.50
C GLU A 299 1.52 25.21 -13.18
N PRO A 300 1.61 24.24 -14.12
CA PRO A 300 1.07 22.88 -13.95
C PRO A 300 1.66 22.10 -12.77
N VAL A 301 2.93 22.35 -12.44
CA VAL A 301 3.61 21.68 -11.31
C VAL A 301 2.92 21.98 -9.97
N VAL A 302 2.24 23.13 -9.84
CA VAL A 302 1.46 23.47 -8.64
C VAL A 302 0.27 22.52 -8.49
N ALA A 303 -0.48 22.28 -9.56
CA ALA A 303 -1.58 21.32 -9.55
C ALA A 303 -1.08 19.89 -9.32
N ALA A 304 0.08 19.53 -9.87
CA ALA A 304 0.71 18.23 -9.66
C ALA A 304 1.04 17.98 -8.18
N ARG A 305 1.60 18.97 -7.48
CA ARG A 305 1.88 18.89 -6.04
C ARG A 305 0.60 18.73 -5.21
N ALA A 306 -0.49 19.39 -5.59
CA ALA A 306 -1.79 19.21 -4.95
C ALA A 306 -2.38 17.81 -5.22
N ALA A 307 -2.20 17.26 -6.42
CA ALA A 307 -2.60 15.89 -6.71
C ALA A 307 -1.78 14.87 -5.89
N ALA A 308 -0.49 15.12 -5.67
CA ALA A 308 0.36 14.28 -4.83
C ALA A 308 -0.13 14.18 -3.37
N THR A 309 -0.70 15.26 -2.80
CA THR A 309 -1.28 15.21 -1.44
C THR A 309 -2.51 14.29 -1.35
N GLU A 310 -3.20 14.08 -2.47
CA GLU A 310 -4.33 13.14 -2.61
C GLU A 310 -3.87 11.72 -3.00
N LYS A 311 -2.55 11.46 -2.97
CA LYS A 311 -1.91 10.19 -3.35
C LYS A 311 -2.20 9.80 -4.82
N ILE A 312 -2.28 10.79 -5.70
CA ILE A 312 -2.41 10.59 -7.15
C ILE A 312 -1.02 10.58 -7.77
N VAL A 313 -0.75 9.56 -8.59
CA VAL A 313 0.47 9.47 -9.40
C VAL A 313 0.17 9.96 -10.82
N ILE A 314 0.94 10.93 -11.30
CA ILE A 314 0.77 11.53 -12.62
C ILE A 314 1.83 10.99 -13.58
N TYR A 315 1.37 10.27 -14.61
CA TYR A 315 2.15 9.98 -15.80
C TYR A 315 1.95 11.07 -16.83
N THR A 316 3.03 11.57 -17.42
CA THR A 316 2.95 12.61 -18.46
C THR A 316 3.42 12.08 -19.80
N ILE A 317 2.71 12.45 -20.86
CA ILE A 317 3.04 12.09 -22.25
C ILE A 317 3.15 13.38 -23.06
N THR A 318 4.30 13.59 -23.69
CA THR A 318 4.49 14.66 -24.68
C THR A 318 4.48 14.10 -26.09
N PHE A 319 3.88 14.81 -27.02
CA PHE A 319 3.73 14.36 -28.40
C PHE A 319 4.26 15.37 -29.41
N GLY A 320 5.17 14.91 -30.28
CA GLY A 320 5.83 15.73 -31.29
C GLY A 320 6.87 16.71 -30.73
N ASP A 321 7.64 17.32 -31.63
CA ASP A 321 8.83 18.11 -31.28
C ASP A 321 8.54 19.45 -30.59
N GLY A 322 7.29 19.93 -30.64
CA GLY A 322 6.89 21.23 -30.10
C GLY A 322 6.51 21.23 -28.63
N ALA A 323 6.44 20.06 -27.99
CA ALA A 323 5.93 19.88 -26.64
C ALA A 323 6.96 20.26 -25.56
N ASP A 324 6.50 20.80 -24.43
CA ASP A 324 7.36 21.19 -23.30
C ASP A 324 7.75 19.99 -22.43
N ILE A 325 8.75 19.22 -22.89
CA ILE A 325 9.30 18.03 -22.22
C ILE A 325 9.77 18.34 -20.80
N THR A 326 10.47 19.44 -20.60
CA THR A 326 11.05 19.81 -19.30
C THR A 326 9.95 20.04 -18.27
N ARG A 327 8.91 20.79 -18.63
CA ARG A 327 7.79 21.06 -17.74
C ARG A 327 6.99 19.79 -17.44
N MET A 328 6.73 18.97 -18.43
CA MET A 328 5.97 17.73 -18.26
C MET A 328 6.74 16.69 -17.43
N ARG A 329 8.07 16.67 -17.51
CA ARG A 329 8.90 15.87 -16.60
C ARG A 329 8.78 16.34 -15.15
N ALA A 330 8.86 17.65 -14.91
CA ALA A 330 8.68 18.21 -13.57
C ALA A 330 7.30 17.90 -12.95
N VAL A 331 6.25 17.84 -13.78
CA VAL A 331 4.89 17.43 -13.35
C VAL A 331 4.87 15.97 -12.91
N ALA A 332 5.47 15.06 -13.69
CA ALA A 332 5.54 13.64 -13.33
C ALA A 332 6.36 13.42 -12.04
N ASP A 333 7.55 14.02 -11.99
CA ASP A 333 8.48 13.90 -10.86
C ASP A 333 7.86 14.40 -9.55
N ALA A 334 7.02 15.44 -9.60
CA ALA A 334 6.33 15.99 -8.43
C ALA A 334 5.38 14.98 -7.75
N THR A 335 5.00 13.91 -8.43
CA THR A 335 4.06 12.89 -7.94
C THR A 335 4.66 11.49 -7.84
N GLY A 336 5.95 11.33 -8.20
CA GLY A 336 6.60 10.03 -8.31
C GLY A 336 6.19 9.21 -9.54
N GLY A 337 5.55 9.85 -10.53
CA GLY A 337 5.20 9.23 -11.81
C GLY A 337 6.34 9.26 -12.82
N LYS A 338 6.06 8.87 -14.06
CA LYS A 338 7.05 8.89 -15.16
C LYS A 338 6.61 9.76 -16.32
N HIS A 339 7.60 10.33 -16.98
CA HIS A 339 7.42 11.10 -18.20
C HIS A 339 7.81 10.28 -19.44
N TYR A 340 6.99 10.37 -20.47
CA TYR A 340 7.21 9.78 -21.79
C TYR A 340 7.15 10.83 -22.89
N HIS A 341 7.96 10.62 -23.92
CA HIS A 341 7.97 11.45 -25.12
C HIS A 341 7.73 10.59 -26.35
N ALA A 342 6.75 10.97 -27.16
CA ALA A 342 6.35 10.32 -28.39
C ALA A 342 6.72 11.20 -29.59
N PRO A 343 7.78 10.87 -30.34
CA PRO A 343 8.10 11.59 -31.59
C PRO A 343 7.06 11.31 -32.69
N THR A 344 6.51 10.10 -32.73
CA THR A 344 5.56 9.67 -33.77
C THR A 344 4.25 9.13 -33.19
N ALA A 345 3.21 9.05 -34.02
CA ALA A 345 1.94 8.45 -33.65
C ALA A 345 2.08 6.96 -33.25
N ALA A 346 3.03 6.24 -33.85
CA ALA A 346 3.33 4.85 -33.47
C ALA A 346 3.92 4.76 -32.06
N ASP A 347 4.82 5.67 -31.71
CA ASP A 347 5.41 5.76 -30.38
C ASP A 347 4.35 6.12 -29.34
N LEU A 348 3.42 7.03 -29.68
CA LEU A 348 2.31 7.41 -28.81
C LEU A 348 1.46 6.18 -28.45
N ARG A 349 1.08 5.37 -29.45
CA ARG A 349 0.34 4.11 -29.24
C ARG A 349 1.09 3.12 -28.35
N ALA A 350 2.41 3.01 -28.53
CA ALA A 350 3.24 2.13 -27.70
C ALA A 350 3.34 2.63 -26.26
N ILE A 351 3.50 3.94 -26.06
CA ILE A 351 3.62 4.57 -24.75
C ILE A 351 2.34 4.43 -23.94
N PHE A 352 1.16 4.63 -24.54
CA PHE A 352 -0.11 4.46 -23.84
C PHE A 352 -0.27 3.04 -23.28
N ARG A 353 0.07 2.00 -24.06
CA ARG A 353 0.10 0.61 -23.56
C ARG A 353 1.14 0.41 -22.46
N LYS A 354 2.33 1.01 -22.63
CA LYS A 354 3.40 0.96 -21.62
C LYS A 354 2.98 1.58 -20.29
N VAL A 355 2.21 2.67 -20.30
CA VAL A 355 1.69 3.30 -19.07
C VAL A 355 0.84 2.34 -18.26
N VAL A 356 0.00 1.53 -18.92
CA VAL A 356 -0.80 0.48 -18.23
C VAL A 356 0.14 -0.47 -17.48
N THR A 357 1.09 -1.08 -18.18
CA THR A 357 2.04 -2.04 -17.58
C THR A 357 2.91 -1.42 -16.49
N ASP A 358 3.45 -0.21 -16.70
CA ASP A 358 4.27 0.47 -15.70
C ASP A 358 3.46 0.86 -14.45
N SER A 359 2.15 1.09 -14.60
CA SER A 359 1.26 1.41 -13.49
C SER A 359 0.85 0.21 -12.65
N GLU A 360 0.94 -1.02 -13.17
CA GLU A 360 0.69 -2.25 -12.41
C GLU A 360 1.60 -2.32 -11.16
N GLY A 361 2.87 -1.92 -11.29
CA GLY A 361 3.83 -1.93 -10.18
C GLY A 361 3.48 -1.00 -9.02
N LEU A 362 2.64 0.03 -9.24
CA LEU A 362 2.26 1.00 -8.19
C LEU A 362 1.24 0.44 -7.20
N ALA A 363 0.49 -0.60 -7.58
CA ALA A 363 -0.49 -1.23 -6.71
C ALA A 363 0.12 -2.03 -5.56
N PHE A 364 1.39 -2.39 -5.67
CA PHE A 364 2.08 -3.30 -4.75
C PHE A 364 2.95 -2.59 -3.68
N VAL A 365 3.04 -1.25 -3.72
CA VAL A 365 3.91 -0.45 -2.81
C VAL A 365 3.14 0.12 -1.60
N LYS A 366 1.83 -0.17 -1.47
CA LYS A 366 1.03 0.23 -0.29
C LYS A 366 1.23 -0.68 0.91
#